data_AF-A0A6G6THM1-F1
#
_entry.id   AF-A0A6G6THM1-F1
#
_cell.length_a   1.000
_cell.length_b   1.000
_cell.length_c   1.000
_cell.angle_alpha   90.00
_cell.angle_beta   90.00
_cell.angle_gamma   90.00
#
_symmetry.space_group_name_H-M   'P 1'
#
loop_
_entity.id
_entity.type
_entity.pdbx_description
1 polymer ?
#
loop_
_entity_poly.entity_id
_entity_poly.type
_entity_poly.pdbx_seq_one_letter_code
_entity_poly.pdbx_strand_id
1 'polypeptide(L)'
;MLLHQLKFPLLFILSASLLTGCLSLKEKAAIKAEQDSAEQQRLMAEEIKSYGPPTVIYRIDDHRFFTLEKYNERRSGSTYYNNTQKGIHQEIIRSSACRYQGRLIWATERDDAFAFPGVLSRMTSRCAGTKTGCVNVILVTLDGGKNFRPTNGGFGGNTDYPGSRSAKFDIIVTDKSFYLGESPFSRLKNDELDDPWWRKFYFDPTDSNYVHSSVGDKESPSSALKTPSGQTRFDCSAPSIYPISQAEK
;
A
#
# COMPACT_ATOMS: atom_id res chain seq x y z
N MET A 1 -17.09 33.26 -91.62
CA MET A 1 -16.39 34.19 -90.71
C MET A 1 -17.27 34.46 -89.50
N LEU A 2 -16.99 33.82 -88.36
CA LEU A 2 -17.38 34.33 -87.04
C LEU A 2 -16.33 33.84 -86.05
N LEU A 3 -15.49 34.77 -85.59
CA LEU A 3 -14.37 34.54 -84.68
C LEU A 3 -14.83 34.58 -83.21
N HIS A 4 -14.09 33.81 -82.41
CA HIS A 4 -14.08 33.63 -80.96
C HIS A 4 -14.52 34.80 -80.06
N GLN A 5 -15.24 34.45 -78.98
CA GLN A 5 -14.94 34.94 -77.63
C GLN A 5 -15.23 33.85 -76.59
N LEU A 6 -14.17 33.28 -76.01
CA LEU A 6 -14.21 32.46 -74.80
C LEU A 6 -14.53 33.38 -73.61
N LYS A 7 -15.53 33.04 -72.79
CA LYS A 7 -15.73 33.62 -71.45
C LYS A 7 -16.01 32.51 -70.45
N PHE A 8 -14.98 32.13 -69.68
CA PHE A 8 -15.15 31.51 -68.37
C PHE A 8 -15.59 32.58 -67.36
N PRO A 9 -16.45 32.21 -66.39
CA PRO A 9 -15.88 32.07 -65.05
C PRO A 9 -16.45 30.84 -64.34
N LEU A 10 -15.60 29.83 -64.19
CA LEU A 10 -15.74 28.78 -63.19
C LEU A 10 -14.86 29.21 -62.01
N LEU A 11 -15.38 30.06 -61.12
CA LEU A 11 -14.61 30.58 -59.98
C LEU A 11 -15.55 31.02 -58.85
N PHE A 12 -16.34 30.09 -58.33
CA PHE A 12 -17.08 30.27 -57.08
C PHE A 12 -17.26 28.95 -56.31
N ILE A 13 -16.25 28.09 -56.31
CA ILE A 13 -16.16 26.99 -55.33
C ILE A 13 -14.67 26.80 -55.05
N LEU A 14 -14.13 27.46 -54.03
CA LEU A 14 -12.88 27.13 -53.30
C LEU A 14 -12.48 28.32 -52.40
N SER A 15 -13.26 28.61 -51.37
CA SER A 15 -12.79 29.50 -50.29
C SER A 15 -13.37 29.15 -48.91
N ALA A 16 -13.70 27.87 -48.69
CA ALA A 16 -14.08 27.36 -47.36
C ALA A 16 -13.06 26.38 -46.76
N SER A 17 -11.93 26.15 -47.42
CA SER A 17 -10.81 25.37 -46.90
C SER A 17 -9.57 26.22 -47.01
N LEU A 18 -9.07 26.76 -45.88
CA LEU A 18 -7.70 27.26 -45.60
C LEU A 18 -7.66 28.29 -44.45
N LEU A 19 -8.61 28.27 -43.51
CA LEU A 19 -8.40 28.79 -42.15
C LEU A 19 -7.90 27.69 -41.19
N THR A 20 -7.09 26.75 -41.70
CA THR A 20 -6.17 26.01 -40.83
C THR A 20 -4.86 26.80 -40.82
N GLY A 21 -4.80 27.83 -39.96
CA GLY A 21 -3.53 28.47 -39.65
C GLY A 21 -2.55 27.38 -39.21
N CYS A 22 -1.37 27.34 -39.84
CA CYS A 22 -0.30 26.43 -39.43
C CYS A 22 0.13 26.84 -38.02
N LEU A 23 -0.45 26.18 -37.01
CA LEU A 23 0.03 26.30 -35.64
C LEU A 23 1.53 26.01 -35.61
N SER A 24 2.27 26.86 -34.92
CA SER A 24 3.68 26.63 -34.66
C SER A 24 3.85 25.29 -33.92
N LEU A 25 5.02 24.67 -34.06
CA LEU A 25 5.33 23.43 -33.34
C LEU A 25 5.14 23.58 -31.82
N LYS A 26 5.37 24.79 -31.28
CA LYS A 26 5.18 25.12 -29.87
C LYS A 26 3.71 25.10 -29.46
N GLU A 27 2.82 25.66 -30.27
CA GLU A 27 1.37 25.65 -30.01
C GLU A 27 0.79 24.24 -30.12
N LYS A 28 1.22 23.45 -31.13
CA LYS A 28 0.83 22.05 -31.26
C LYS A 28 1.26 21.21 -30.05
N ALA A 29 2.47 21.44 -29.54
CA ALA A 29 2.97 20.75 -28.34
C ALA A 29 2.20 21.15 -27.08
N ALA A 30 1.84 22.43 -26.92
CA ALA A 30 1.04 22.91 -25.80
C ALA A 30 -0.37 22.29 -25.79
N ILE A 31 -1.06 22.30 -26.94
CA ILE A 31 -2.39 21.69 -27.08
C ILE A 31 -2.33 20.19 -26.77
N LYS A 32 -1.30 19.49 -27.28
CA LYS A 32 -1.13 18.06 -26.98
C LYS A 32 -0.91 17.82 -25.48
N ALA A 33 -0.09 18.63 -24.81
CA ALA A 33 0.14 18.49 -23.38
C ALA A 33 -1.14 18.73 -22.55
N GLU A 34 -1.98 19.69 -22.95
CA GLU A 34 -3.28 19.93 -22.32
C GLU A 34 -4.25 18.75 -22.55
N GLN A 35 -4.31 18.21 -23.78
CA GLN A 35 -5.12 17.04 -24.10
C GLN A 35 -4.67 15.80 -23.30
N ASP A 36 -3.36 15.55 -23.25
CA ASP A 36 -2.77 14.45 -22.49
C ASP A 36 -3.08 14.61 -20.99
N SER A 37 -3.02 15.83 -20.45
CA SER A 37 -3.38 16.12 -19.05
C SER A 37 -4.86 15.88 -18.76
N ALA A 38 -5.76 16.33 -19.65
CA ALA A 38 -7.20 16.12 -19.52
C ALA A 38 -7.56 14.63 -19.60
N GLU A 39 -6.91 13.88 -20.49
CA GLU A 39 -7.09 12.43 -20.59
C GLU A 39 -6.60 11.73 -19.33
N GLN A 40 -5.43 12.10 -18.79
CA GLN A 40 -4.94 11.57 -17.51
C GLN A 40 -5.90 11.84 -16.36
N GLN A 41 -6.46 13.05 -16.27
CA GLN A 41 -7.46 13.38 -15.25
C GLN A 41 -8.72 12.52 -15.38
N ARG A 42 -9.19 12.29 -16.62
CA ARG A 42 -10.36 11.43 -16.88
C ARG A 42 -10.09 9.99 -16.45
N LEU A 43 -8.94 9.44 -16.81
CA LEU A 43 -8.53 8.08 -16.43
C LEU A 43 -8.42 7.92 -14.91
N MET A 44 -7.82 8.90 -14.22
CA MET A 44 -7.74 8.90 -12.76
C MET A 44 -9.12 8.98 -12.10
N ALA A 45 -10.03 9.78 -12.63
CA ALA A 45 -11.40 9.90 -12.11
C ALA A 45 -12.21 8.60 -12.31
N GLU A 46 -12.06 7.95 -13.45
CA GLU A 46 -12.67 6.64 -13.73
C GLU A 46 -12.10 5.56 -12.81
N GLU A 47 -10.79 5.59 -12.55
CA GLU A 47 -10.15 4.68 -11.62
C GLU A 47 -10.65 4.89 -10.18
N ILE A 48 -10.78 6.13 -9.70
CA ILE A 48 -11.30 6.42 -8.36
C ILE A 48 -12.73 5.89 -8.20
N LYS A 49 -13.57 6.01 -9.23
CA LYS A 49 -14.94 5.45 -9.23
C LYS A 49 -14.97 3.93 -9.16
N SER A 50 -13.90 3.26 -9.58
CA SER A 50 -13.79 1.79 -9.54
C SER A 50 -13.34 1.24 -8.19
N TYR A 51 -13.03 2.09 -7.20
CA TYR A 51 -12.56 1.64 -5.90
C TYR A 51 -13.66 0.94 -5.09
N GLY A 52 -13.29 -0.14 -4.44
CA GLY A 52 -14.13 -0.81 -3.46
C GLY A 52 -14.35 0.06 -2.22
N PRO A 53 -15.41 -0.22 -1.43
CA PRO A 53 -15.68 0.53 -0.22
C PRO A 53 -14.56 0.32 0.82
N PRO A 54 -14.20 1.34 1.62
CA PRO A 54 -13.34 1.17 2.78
C PRO A 54 -13.79 -0.01 3.63
N THR A 55 -12.89 -0.95 3.90
CA THR A 55 -13.23 -2.21 4.58
C THR A 55 -12.34 -2.38 5.80
N VAL A 56 -12.94 -2.60 6.98
CA VAL A 56 -12.17 -2.90 8.19
C VAL A 56 -11.52 -4.27 8.04
N ILE A 57 -10.19 -4.30 8.11
CA ILE A 57 -9.40 -5.54 8.00
C ILE A 57 -8.78 -5.95 9.33
N TYR A 58 -8.71 -5.05 10.31
CA TYR A 58 -8.23 -5.38 11.66
C TYR A 58 -8.81 -4.43 12.68
N ARG A 59 -9.48 -4.94 13.69
CA ARG A 59 -10.06 -4.16 14.78
C ARG A 59 -9.15 -4.23 16.00
N ILE A 60 -8.76 -3.10 16.56
CA ILE A 60 -8.04 -3.04 17.83
C ILE A 60 -9.05 -2.99 18.97
N ASP A 61 -10.04 -2.10 18.87
CA ASP A 61 -11.19 -1.97 19.76
C ASP A 61 -12.37 -1.29 19.04
N ASP A 62 -13.35 -0.77 19.79
CA ASP A 62 -14.55 -0.13 19.26
C ASP A 62 -14.24 1.11 18.40
N HIS A 63 -13.16 1.82 18.70
CA HIS A 63 -12.84 3.10 18.08
C HIS A 63 -11.59 3.08 17.21
N ARG A 64 -10.68 2.13 17.46
CA ARG A 64 -9.40 1.98 16.78
C ARG A 64 -9.40 0.76 15.87
N PHE A 65 -9.09 0.96 14.59
CA PHE A 65 -9.10 -0.11 13.60
C PHE A 65 -8.30 0.26 12.34
N PHE A 66 -7.89 -0.76 11.60
CA PHE A 66 -7.29 -0.61 10.28
C PHE A 66 -8.30 -0.91 9.17
N THR A 67 -8.29 -0.08 8.13
CA THR A 67 -9.08 -0.25 6.92
C THR A 67 -8.19 -0.49 5.71
N LEU A 68 -8.68 -1.28 4.75
CA LEU A 68 -8.18 -1.30 3.38
C LEU A 68 -9.03 -0.37 2.53
N GLU A 69 -8.38 0.56 1.83
CA GLU A 69 -9.05 1.59 1.02
C GLU A 69 -8.34 1.76 -0.31
N LYS A 70 -8.98 2.48 -1.25
CA LYS A 70 -8.43 2.80 -2.58
C LYS A 70 -7.97 1.56 -3.37
N TYR A 71 -8.62 0.42 -3.13
CA TYR A 71 -8.35 -0.85 -3.80
C TYR A 71 -9.37 -1.10 -4.90
N ASN A 72 -8.97 -1.84 -5.94
CA ASN A 72 -9.85 -2.35 -7.00
C ASN A 72 -9.21 -3.60 -7.60
N GLU A 73 -9.80 -4.15 -8.66
CA GLU A 73 -9.28 -5.34 -9.34
C GLU A 73 -7.81 -5.20 -9.83
N ARG A 74 -7.31 -3.98 -10.03
CA ARG A 74 -5.96 -3.69 -10.53
C ARG A 74 -5.00 -3.18 -9.45
N ARG A 75 -5.50 -2.72 -8.30
CA ARG A 75 -4.71 -2.09 -7.23
C ARG A 75 -4.93 -2.79 -5.92
N SER A 76 -3.83 -3.13 -5.24
CA SER A 76 -3.87 -3.70 -3.89
C SER A 76 -4.42 -2.73 -2.83
N GLY A 77 -4.57 -1.45 -3.12
CA GLY A 77 -5.05 -0.44 -2.17
C GLY A 77 -3.99 0.06 -1.21
N SER A 78 -4.45 0.76 -0.19
CA SER A 78 -3.66 1.34 0.88
C SER A 78 -4.32 1.06 2.21
N THR A 79 -3.51 0.80 3.23
CA THR A 79 -3.99 0.49 4.58
C THR A 79 -3.96 1.73 5.44
N TYR A 80 -5.07 2.02 6.11
CA TYR A 80 -5.24 3.19 6.96
C TYR A 80 -5.44 2.77 8.41
N TYR A 81 -4.90 3.56 9.34
CA TYR A 81 -5.26 3.54 10.75
C TYR A 81 -6.36 4.55 11.02
N ASN A 82 -7.33 4.16 11.81
CA ASN A 82 -8.46 4.99 12.19
C ASN A 82 -8.61 5.01 13.70
N ASN A 83 -8.82 6.20 14.26
CA ASN A 83 -9.30 6.37 15.64
C ASN A 83 -10.46 7.36 15.63
N THR A 84 -11.68 6.85 15.79
CA THR A 84 -12.91 7.64 15.68
C THR A 84 -13.09 8.63 16.83
N GLN A 85 -12.59 8.34 18.04
CA GLN A 85 -12.66 9.27 19.17
C GLN A 85 -11.78 10.51 18.95
N LYS A 86 -10.63 10.32 18.29
CA LYS A 86 -9.66 11.38 18.04
C LYS A 86 -9.75 11.97 16.62
N GLY A 87 -10.69 11.49 15.80
CA GLY A 87 -10.84 11.90 14.40
C GLY A 87 -9.61 11.58 13.54
N ILE A 88 -8.83 10.55 13.90
CA ILE A 88 -7.61 10.16 13.16
C ILE A 88 -8.00 9.27 11.99
N HIS A 89 -7.46 9.58 10.82
CA HIS A 89 -7.50 8.76 9.62
C HIS A 89 -6.16 8.93 8.89
N GLN A 90 -5.27 7.94 9.03
CA GLN A 90 -3.88 8.03 8.61
C GLN A 90 -3.50 6.87 7.69
N GLU A 91 -2.97 7.19 6.50
CA GLU A 91 -2.38 6.18 5.61
C GLU A 91 -1.11 5.61 6.27
N ILE A 92 -1.10 4.30 6.55
CA ILE A 92 0.03 3.61 7.17
C ILE A 92 0.97 3.04 6.11
N ILE A 93 0.40 2.45 5.06
CA ILE A 93 1.17 1.88 3.97
C ILE A 93 0.39 1.94 2.66
N ARG A 94 1.08 2.29 1.58
CA ARG A 94 0.55 2.27 0.20
C ARG A 94 0.54 0.85 -0.39
N SER A 95 -0.02 -0.08 0.37
CA SER A 95 -0.19 -1.48 -0.02
C SER A 95 -1.26 -2.12 0.86
N SER A 96 -1.71 -3.32 0.46
CA SER A 96 -2.59 -4.13 1.29
C SER A 96 -1.81 -4.81 2.41
N ALA A 97 -2.20 -4.57 3.65
CA ALA A 97 -1.70 -5.34 4.79
C ALA A 97 -2.11 -6.82 4.73
N CYS A 98 -3.13 -7.17 3.93
CA CYS A 98 -3.57 -8.55 3.69
C CYS A 98 -2.50 -9.47 3.09
N ARG A 99 -1.39 -8.90 2.58
CA ARG A 99 -0.23 -9.69 2.15
C ARG A 99 0.56 -10.27 3.32
N TYR A 100 0.41 -9.73 4.53
CA TYR A 100 0.96 -10.31 5.74
C TYR A 100 -0.01 -11.35 6.30
N GLN A 101 0.46 -12.60 6.45
CA GLN A 101 -0.35 -13.72 6.94
C GLN A 101 0.10 -14.20 8.34
N GLY A 102 1.06 -13.51 8.95
CA GLY A 102 1.46 -13.75 10.33
C GLY A 102 0.45 -13.21 11.34
N ARG A 103 0.81 -13.28 12.62
CA ARG A 103 -0.03 -12.78 13.71
C ARG A 103 0.37 -11.35 14.09
N LEU A 104 -0.61 -10.49 14.32
CA LEU A 104 -0.43 -9.13 14.84
C LEU A 104 -1.22 -8.99 16.14
N ILE A 105 -0.56 -8.61 17.23
CA ILE A 105 -1.17 -8.27 18.51
C ILE A 105 -0.94 -6.78 18.76
N TRP A 106 -2.02 -6.02 18.94
CA TRP A 106 -1.97 -4.58 19.18
C TRP A 106 -2.25 -4.27 20.66
N ALA A 107 -1.22 -4.33 21.50
CA ALA A 107 -1.31 -4.17 22.95
C ALA A 107 -0.74 -2.82 23.41
N THR A 108 -1.21 -1.74 22.79
CA THR A 108 -0.76 -0.36 23.03
C THR A 108 -1.95 0.59 23.00
N GLU A 109 -1.91 1.65 23.80
CA GLU A 109 -2.90 2.74 23.78
C GLU A 109 -2.46 3.94 22.94
N ARG A 110 -1.27 3.86 22.34
CA ARG A 110 -0.68 4.92 21.54
C ARG A 110 -1.31 5.02 20.16
N ASP A 111 -1.48 6.26 19.70
CA ASP A 111 -1.86 6.63 18.33
C ASP A 111 -0.70 7.26 17.55
N ASP A 112 0.45 7.46 18.22
CA ASP A 112 1.62 8.11 17.66
C ASP A 112 2.73 7.12 17.32
N ALA A 113 2.76 5.94 17.95
CA ALA A 113 3.72 4.88 17.66
C ALA A 113 3.08 3.69 16.95
N PHE A 114 3.57 3.39 15.75
CA PHE A 114 3.17 2.21 15.00
C PHE A 114 4.40 1.35 14.68
N ALA A 115 4.26 0.03 14.86
CA ALA A 115 5.15 -0.98 14.29
C ALA A 115 4.27 -1.92 13.46
N PHE A 116 4.23 -1.70 12.14
CA PHE A 116 3.22 -2.28 11.27
C PHE A 116 3.83 -3.21 10.22
N PRO A 117 3.31 -4.44 10.03
CA PRO A 117 3.81 -5.32 8.99
C PRO A 117 3.52 -4.77 7.60
N GLY A 118 4.54 -4.78 6.74
CA GLY A 118 4.43 -4.42 5.33
C GLY A 118 5.13 -5.43 4.44
N VAL A 119 4.78 -5.40 3.16
CA VAL A 119 5.50 -6.11 2.10
C VAL A 119 6.01 -5.07 1.12
N LEU A 120 7.34 -4.96 0.99
CA LEU A 120 7.98 -4.05 0.04
C LEU A 120 8.62 -4.83 -1.11
N SER A 121 8.57 -4.25 -2.32
CA SER A 121 9.41 -4.68 -3.43
C SER A 121 10.62 -3.74 -3.53
N ARG A 122 11.84 -4.30 -3.59
CA ARG A 122 13.08 -3.49 -3.69
C ARG A 122 13.27 -2.82 -5.05
N MET A 123 12.55 -3.26 -6.09
CA MET A 123 12.57 -2.63 -7.40
C MET A 123 11.16 -2.68 -7.99
N THR A 124 10.52 -1.52 -8.10
CA THR A 124 9.35 -1.23 -8.95
C THR A 124 8.18 -2.23 -8.87
N SER A 125 7.16 -1.87 -8.07
CA SER A 125 5.73 -2.21 -8.21
C SER A 125 5.25 -3.66 -8.37
N ARG A 126 6.11 -4.68 -8.50
CA ARG A 126 5.69 -6.08 -8.58
C ARG A 126 6.66 -6.95 -7.80
N CYS A 127 6.14 -7.72 -6.84
CA CYS A 127 6.89 -8.79 -6.17
C CYS A 127 7.41 -9.85 -7.16
N ALA A 128 6.74 -9.99 -8.31
CA ALA A 128 7.07 -10.96 -9.34
C ALA A 128 8.10 -10.40 -10.36
N GLY A 129 9.19 -11.14 -10.56
CA GLY A 129 10.07 -10.98 -11.74
C GLY A 129 11.35 -10.18 -11.53
N THR A 130 11.69 -9.77 -10.31
CA THR A 130 13.01 -9.18 -10.01
C THR A 130 13.94 -10.26 -9.45
N LYS A 131 15.24 -10.22 -9.75
CA LYS A 131 16.24 -11.13 -9.18
C LYS A 131 16.29 -11.14 -7.63
N THR A 132 15.56 -10.24 -6.98
CA THR A 132 15.62 -9.96 -5.54
C THR A 132 14.30 -10.17 -4.78
N GLY A 133 13.19 -10.53 -5.43
CA GLY A 133 11.91 -10.86 -4.76
C GLY A 133 11.30 -9.75 -3.89
N CYS A 134 10.21 -10.08 -3.20
CA CYS A 134 9.61 -9.23 -2.16
C CYS A 134 10.21 -9.49 -0.79
N VAL A 135 10.15 -8.49 0.08
CA VAL A 135 10.64 -8.59 1.46
C VAL A 135 9.57 -8.12 2.43
N ASN A 136 9.35 -8.93 3.47
CA ASN A 136 8.50 -8.51 4.59
C ASN A 136 9.28 -7.49 5.44
N VAL A 137 8.64 -6.41 5.87
CA VAL A 137 9.25 -5.36 6.67
C VAL A 137 8.35 -4.98 7.83
N ILE A 138 8.92 -4.34 8.85
CA ILE A 138 8.15 -3.65 9.87
C ILE A 138 8.32 -2.16 9.61
N LEU A 139 7.22 -1.45 9.39
CA LEU A 139 7.24 -0.01 9.25
C LEU A 139 7.11 0.60 10.64
N VAL A 140 8.09 1.41 11.05
CA VAL A 140 8.08 2.07 12.36
C VAL A 140 7.93 3.57 12.20
N THR A 141 7.05 4.15 13.01
CA THR A 141 6.83 5.60 13.12
C THR A 141 6.55 5.89 14.59
N LEU A 142 7.00 7.06 15.06
CA LEU A 142 6.74 7.60 16.39
C LEU A 142 6.07 8.98 16.33
N ASP A 143 5.50 9.33 15.17
CA ASP A 143 4.89 10.63 14.90
C ASP A 143 3.48 10.51 14.31
N GLY A 144 2.82 9.39 14.58
CA GLY A 144 1.43 9.14 14.17
C GLY A 144 1.30 8.77 12.71
N GLY A 145 2.32 8.15 12.10
CA GLY A 145 2.29 7.76 10.69
C GLY A 145 2.60 8.89 9.70
N LYS A 146 3.13 10.02 10.18
CA LYS A 146 3.56 11.12 9.29
C LYS A 146 4.86 10.77 8.58
N ASN A 147 5.81 10.18 9.30
CA ASN A 147 7.07 9.71 8.74
C ASN A 147 7.28 8.24 9.11
N PHE A 148 7.18 7.37 8.11
CA PHE A 148 7.59 5.99 8.25
C PHE A 148 9.08 5.89 8.02
N ARG A 149 9.78 5.38 9.04
CA ARG A 149 11.14 4.90 8.89
C ARG A 149 11.02 3.44 8.48
N PRO A 150 11.28 3.07 7.20
CA PRO A 150 11.40 1.66 6.87
C PRO A 150 12.49 1.07 7.76
N THR A 151 12.20 -0.03 8.44
CA THR A 151 13.25 -0.76 9.14
C THR A 151 14.30 -1.18 8.10
N ASN A 152 15.58 -0.90 8.37
CA ASN A 152 16.66 -1.23 7.43
C ASN A 152 16.85 -2.75 7.26
N GLY A 153 16.23 -3.58 8.12
CA GLY A 153 16.14 -5.02 7.97
C GLY A 153 14.71 -5.47 7.67
N GLY A 154 14.50 -6.02 6.48
CA GLY A 154 13.35 -6.90 6.26
C GLY A 154 13.49 -8.19 7.07
N PHE A 155 12.38 -8.85 7.38
CA PHE A 155 12.36 -10.13 8.08
C PHE A 155 11.93 -11.28 7.16
N GLY A 156 12.33 -12.49 7.51
CA GLY A 156 12.15 -13.69 6.69
C GLY A 156 13.01 -13.72 5.42
N GLY A 157 13.60 -12.62 4.96
CA GLY A 157 14.40 -12.59 3.74
C GLY A 157 13.55 -12.49 2.46
N ASN A 158 14.25 -12.40 1.33
CA ASN A 158 13.63 -12.19 0.01
C ASN A 158 12.84 -13.42 -0.46
N THR A 159 11.65 -13.20 -1.02
CA THR A 159 10.76 -14.26 -1.47
C THR A 159 9.75 -13.79 -2.51
N ASP A 160 9.31 -14.70 -3.38
CA ASP A 160 8.18 -14.45 -4.28
C ASP A 160 6.81 -14.69 -3.60
N TYR A 161 6.81 -15.29 -2.39
CA TYR A 161 5.60 -15.64 -1.63
C TYR A 161 5.62 -15.00 -0.22
N PRO A 162 5.51 -13.66 -0.13
CA PRO A 162 5.65 -12.95 1.13
C PRO A 162 4.56 -13.31 2.15
N GLY A 163 3.33 -13.60 1.72
CA GLY A 163 2.28 -14.15 2.59
C GLY A 163 2.68 -15.45 3.28
N SER A 164 3.00 -16.48 2.50
CA SER A 164 3.42 -17.79 3.04
C SER A 164 4.64 -17.67 3.97
N ARG A 165 5.60 -16.81 3.62
CA ARG A 165 6.78 -16.56 4.46
C ARG A 165 6.46 -15.82 5.75
N SER A 166 5.61 -14.80 5.68
CA SER A 166 5.21 -14.01 6.86
C SER A 166 4.31 -14.78 7.82
N ALA A 167 3.63 -15.83 7.37
CA ALA A 167 2.81 -16.70 8.21
C ALA A 167 3.57 -17.38 9.37
N LYS A 168 4.91 -17.34 9.37
CA LYS A 168 5.77 -17.86 10.44
C LYS A 168 6.09 -16.84 11.55
N PHE A 169 5.66 -15.59 11.37
CA PHE A 169 6.06 -14.49 12.22
C PHE A 169 4.89 -13.96 13.04
N ASP A 170 5.20 -13.54 14.25
CA ASP A 170 4.29 -12.83 15.15
C ASP A 170 4.87 -11.44 15.43
N ILE A 171 4.01 -10.42 15.40
CA ILE A 171 4.35 -9.04 15.78
C ILE A 171 3.45 -8.63 16.93
N ILE A 172 4.05 -8.11 18.00
CA ILE A 172 3.33 -7.56 19.15
C ILE A 172 3.75 -6.11 19.34
N VAL A 173 2.79 -5.18 19.28
CA VAL A 173 3.06 -3.76 19.49
C VAL A 173 2.65 -3.37 20.90
N THR A 174 3.52 -2.66 21.61
CA THR A 174 3.31 -2.18 22.99
C THR A 174 3.58 -0.68 23.07
N ASP A 175 3.31 -0.03 24.21
CA ASP A 175 3.53 1.42 24.35
C ASP A 175 4.99 1.85 24.15
N LYS A 176 5.95 0.98 24.49
CA LYS A 176 7.39 1.33 24.54
C LYS A 176 8.24 0.57 23.53
N SER A 177 7.67 -0.46 22.90
CA SER A 177 8.44 -1.42 22.11
C SER A 177 7.54 -2.23 21.19
N PHE A 178 8.14 -3.02 20.31
CA PHE A 178 7.47 -4.13 19.67
C PHE A 178 8.30 -5.40 19.76
N TYR A 179 7.62 -6.55 19.66
CA TYR A 179 8.24 -7.86 19.58
C TYR A 179 8.10 -8.41 18.17
N LEU A 180 9.12 -9.12 17.70
CA LEU A 180 9.10 -9.96 16.52
C LEU A 180 9.44 -11.38 16.94
N GLY A 181 8.50 -12.30 16.76
CA GLY A 181 8.70 -13.73 16.97
C GLY A 181 8.84 -14.45 15.64
N GLU A 182 9.80 -15.36 15.53
CA GLU A 182 9.93 -16.27 14.37
C GLU A 182 9.68 -17.71 14.82
N SER A 183 8.85 -18.44 14.07
CA SER A 183 8.64 -19.88 14.29
C SER A 183 9.12 -20.72 13.11
N PRO A 184 9.52 -21.98 13.35
CA PRO A 184 9.91 -22.88 12.26
C PRO A 184 8.74 -23.18 11.31
N PHE A 185 7.51 -23.20 11.84
CA PHE A 185 6.28 -23.53 11.14
C PHE A 185 5.31 -22.35 11.05
N SER A 186 4.36 -22.44 10.12
CA SER A 186 3.28 -21.47 9.99
C SER A 186 2.45 -21.40 11.27
N ARG A 187 2.18 -20.18 11.71
CA ARG A 187 1.36 -19.84 12.87
C ARG A 187 -0.13 -19.78 12.55
N LEU A 188 -0.56 -20.09 11.33
CA LEU A 188 -1.99 -20.00 10.94
C LEU A 188 -2.91 -20.95 11.74
N LYS A 189 -2.36 -21.96 12.41
CA LYS A 189 -3.10 -22.97 13.20
C LYS A 189 -2.73 -23.01 14.69
N ASN A 190 -1.81 -22.15 15.14
CA ASN A 190 -1.35 -22.12 16.54
C ASN A 190 -1.35 -20.67 17.06
N ASP A 191 -2.09 -20.43 18.15
CA ASP A 191 -2.24 -19.14 18.80
C ASP A 191 -1.53 -19.03 20.17
N GLU A 192 -0.68 -19.98 20.56
CA GLU A 192 0.13 -19.86 21.78
C GLU A 192 1.33 -18.92 21.59
N LEU A 193 1.77 -18.19 22.61
CA LEU A 193 2.90 -17.24 22.49
C LEU A 193 4.27 -17.84 22.85
N ASP A 194 4.32 -19.11 23.25
CA ASP A 194 5.47 -19.67 23.96
C ASP A 194 6.56 -20.26 23.03
N ASP A 195 6.19 -20.57 21.79
CA ASP A 195 7.08 -21.24 20.83
C ASP A 195 8.03 -20.33 19.99
N PRO A 196 7.70 -19.06 19.67
CA PRO A 196 8.55 -18.27 18.76
C PRO A 196 9.90 -17.86 19.35
N TRP A 197 10.91 -17.70 18.48
CA TRP A 197 12.15 -17.02 18.80
C TRP A 197 11.92 -15.52 18.86
N TRP A 198 11.69 -15.01 20.07
CA TRP A 198 11.34 -13.62 20.30
C TRP A 198 12.53 -12.66 20.31
N ARG A 199 12.30 -11.50 19.70
CA ARG A 199 13.16 -10.32 19.77
C ARG A 199 12.34 -9.10 20.12
N LYS A 200 12.82 -8.29 21.07
CA LYS A 200 12.20 -7.02 21.47
C LYS A 200 12.99 -5.83 20.93
N PHE A 201 12.26 -4.82 20.47
CA PHE A 201 12.80 -3.59 19.90
C PHE A 201 12.13 -2.40 20.57
N TYR A 202 12.91 -1.53 21.21
CA TYR A 202 12.39 -0.33 21.85
C TYR A 202 12.10 0.77 20.85
N PHE A 203 11.07 1.55 21.11
CA PHE A 203 10.80 2.80 20.42
C PHE A 203 11.79 3.86 20.88
N ASP A 204 12.77 4.16 20.03
CA ASP A 204 13.76 5.20 20.21
C ASP A 204 13.60 6.31 19.13
N PRO A 205 13.18 7.53 19.49
CA PRO A 205 13.03 8.63 18.54
C PRO A 205 14.36 9.05 17.89
N THR A 206 15.48 8.79 18.56
CA THR A 206 16.84 9.11 18.10
C THR A 206 17.42 8.04 17.18
N ASP A 207 16.91 6.81 17.25
CA ASP A 207 17.37 5.72 16.40
C ASP A 207 16.70 5.78 15.01
N SER A 208 17.52 5.91 13.98
CA SER A 208 17.09 5.82 12.58
C SER A 208 17.08 4.38 12.06
N ASN A 209 17.64 3.42 12.80
CA ASN A 209 17.91 2.05 12.39
C ASN A 209 17.08 1.03 13.18
N TYR A 210 15.76 1.07 13.05
CA TYR A 210 14.95 -0.02 13.53
C TYR A 210 15.26 -1.32 12.74
N VAL A 211 15.58 -2.38 13.47
CA VAL A 211 15.73 -3.79 13.08
C VAL A 211 16.87 -4.15 12.12
N HIS A 212 17.93 -4.73 12.68
CA HIS A 212 18.62 -5.90 12.12
C HIS A 212 18.25 -7.10 13.02
N SER A 213 18.03 -8.30 12.48
CA SER A 213 17.58 -9.48 13.26
C SER A 213 18.53 -9.90 14.40
N SER A 214 19.75 -9.34 14.40
CA SER A 214 20.76 -9.51 15.46
C SER A 214 20.76 -8.40 16.54
N VAL A 215 19.92 -7.36 16.42
CA VAL A 215 19.97 -6.14 17.25
C VAL A 215 18.90 -6.11 18.34
N GLY A 216 17.80 -6.84 18.20
CA GLY A 216 16.75 -6.90 19.23
C GLY A 216 17.17 -7.74 20.44
N ASP A 217 16.68 -7.36 21.62
CA ASP A 217 16.92 -8.08 22.86
C ASP A 217 16.20 -9.43 22.83
N LYS A 218 16.86 -10.48 23.32
CA LYS A 218 16.26 -11.81 23.47
C LYS A 218 15.35 -11.80 24.70
N GLU A 219 14.10 -11.38 24.49
CA GLU A 219 13.09 -11.25 25.54
C GLU A 219 11.75 -11.75 25.01
N SER A 220 11.13 -12.69 25.74
CA SER A 220 9.78 -13.14 25.44
C SER A 220 8.74 -12.13 25.94
N PRO A 221 7.66 -11.88 25.19
CA PRO A 221 6.56 -11.04 25.65
C PRO A 221 5.81 -11.70 26.81
N SER A 222 5.11 -10.89 27.61
CA SER A 222 4.13 -11.44 28.56
C SER A 222 2.98 -12.10 27.81
N SER A 223 2.57 -13.29 28.25
CA SER A 223 1.39 -14.00 27.71
C SER A 223 0.07 -13.26 27.95
N ALA A 224 0.05 -12.24 28.81
CA ALA A 224 -1.11 -11.39 29.04
C ALA A 224 -1.34 -10.34 27.94
N LEU A 225 -0.36 -10.10 27.06
CA LEU A 225 -0.49 -9.15 25.96
C LEU A 225 -1.50 -9.63 24.94
N LYS A 226 -2.49 -8.79 24.66
CA LYS A 226 -3.58 -9.07 23.73
C LYS A 226 -4.06 -7.80 23.06
N THR A 227 -4.57 -7.96 21.84
CA THR A 227 -5.40 -6.93 21.21
C THR A 227 -6.70 -6.82 22.00
N PRO A 228 -7.19 -5.62 22.35
CA PRO A 228 -8.41 -5.48 23.14
C PRO A 228 -9.63 -6.20 22.54
N SER A 229 -9.79 -6.15 21.21
CA SER A 229 -10.85 -6.87 20.47
C SER A 229 -10.68 -8.39 20.43
N GLY A 230 -9.51 -8.91 20.81
CA GLY A 230 -9.10 -10.30 20.62
C GLY A 230 -8.66 -10.64 19.18
N GLN A 231 -8.77 -9.72 18.22
CA GLN A 231 -8.33 -9.98 16.84
C GLN A 231 -6.81 -10.05 16.76
N THR A 232 -6.29 -11.11 16.14
CA THR A 232 -4.85 -11.35 16.03
C THR A 232 -4.34 -11.44 14.59
N ARG A 233 -5.22 -11.37 13.58
CA ARG A 233 -4.86 -11.45 12.15
C ARG A 233 -5.72 -10.52 11.33
N PHE A 234 -5.23 -10.12 10.17
CA PHE A 234 -6.03 -9.37 9.21
C PHE A 234 -7.16 -10.26 8.65
N ASP A 235 -8.39 -9.76 8.68
CA ASP A 235 -9.53 -10.35 7.99
C ASP A 235 -9.65 -9.72 6.60
N CYS A 236 -9.30 -10.51 5.59
CA CYS A 236 -9.30 -10.11 4.18
C CYS A 236 -10.27 -10.99 3.37
N SER A 237 -11.26 -11.58 4.03
CA SER A 237 -12.24 -12.49 3.45
C SER A 237 -13.33 -11.78 2.64
N ALA A 238 -13.46 -10.46 2.79
CA ALA A 238 -14.43 -9.67 2.04
C ALA A 238 -14.28 -9.92 0.52
N PRO A 239 -15.37 -10.25 -0.21
CA PRO A 239 -15.29 -10.62 -1.63
C PRO A 239 -14.63 -9.55 -2.50
N SER A 240 -14.79 -8.28 -2.15
CA SER A 240 -14.15 -7.15 -2.84
C SER A 240 -12.62 -7.13 -2.67
N ILE A 241 -12.10 -7.71 -1.59
CA ILE A 241 -10.67 -7.86 -1.29
C ILE A 241 -10.12 -9.18 -1.85
N TYR A 242 -10.97 -10.20 -1.94
CA TYR A 242 -10.55 -11.58 -2.20
C TYR A 242 -9.62 -11.76 -3.43
N PRO A 243 -9.84 -11.15 -4.61
CA PRO A 243 -8.93 -11.28 -5.75
C PRO A 243 -7.52 -10.74 -5.47
N ILE A 244 -7.41 -9.74 -4.60
CA ILE A 244 -6.14 -9.09 -4.20
C ILE A 244 -5.38 -9.98 -3.20
N SER A 245 -6.11 -10.68 -2.32
CA SER A 245 -5.54 -11.56 -1.30
C SER A 245 -4.99 -12.88 -1.84
N GLN A 246 -5.49 -13.35 -3.00
CA GLN A 246 -5.12 -14.65 -3.59
C GLN A 246 -3.96 -14.58 -4.58
N ALA A 247 -3.48 -13.40 -4.98
CA ALA A 247 -2.44 -13.23 -6.00
C ALA A 247 -1.04 -13.78 -5.61
N GLU A 248 -0.93 -14.46 -4.47
CA GLU A 248 0.29 -15.05 -3.92
C GLU A 248 0.15 -16.55 -3.57
N LYS A 249 -0.95 -17.22 -3.96
CA LYS A 249 -1.08 -18.68 -3.87
C LYS A 249 -0.44 -19.40 -5.05
#